data_AF-A0A2S7P575-F1
#
_entry.id   AF-A0A2S7P575-F1
#
_cell.length_a   1.000
_cell.length_b   1.000
_cell.length_c   1.000
_cell.angle_alpha   90.00
_cell.angle_beta   90.00
_cell.angle_gamma   90.00
#
_symmetry.space_group_name_H-M   'P 1'
#
loop_
_entity.id
_entity.type
_entity.pdbx_description
1 polymer ?
#
loop_
_entity_poly.entity_id
_entity_poly.type
_entity_poly.pdbx_seq_one_letter_code
_entity_poly.pdbx_strand_id
1 'polypeptide(L)'
;MKRFSKDPLNLTNLHSRKAAGVAPAEKGGVTLITKKTSATQSPATSLHKTTFGKNKSNRKVYAGVAKTVAKNSYRPDLRAAAVSRASAILESQTPKKDAPESKLRGSKAKKAAAEKEE
;
A
#
# COMPACT_ATOMS: atom_id res chain seq x y z
N MET A 1 8.06 22.34 9.36
CA MET A 1 8.40 21.46 8.21
C MET A 1 8.03 20.01 8.54
N LYS A 2 7.19 19.35 7.73
CA LYS A 2 6.84 17.93 7.93
C LYS A 2 7.98 17.07 7.39
N ARG A 3 8.51 16.15 8.20
CA ARG A 3 9.59 15.23 7.82
C ARG A 3 8.98 13.90 7.35
N PHE A 4 9.41 13.40 6.20
CA PHE A 4 9.03 12.07 5.72
C PHE A 4 9.97 11.00 6.28
N SER A 5 9.49 9.77 6.37
CA SER A 5 10.22 8.61 6.88
C SER A 5 9.88 7.36 6.07
N LYS A 6 10.89 6.51 5.86
CA LYS A 6 10.78 5.21 5.16
C LYS A 6 10.64 4.02 6.12
N ASP A 7 10.33 4.28 7.40
CA ASP A 7 10.19 3.21 8.40
C ASP A 7 9.09 2.20 7.98
N PRO A 8 9.35 0.88 8.09
CA PRO A 8 8.40 -0.14 7.65
C PRO A 8 7.10 -0.18 8.48
N LEU A 9 7.08 0.40 9.67
CA LEU A 9 5.92 0.52 10.57
C LEU A 9 5.21 1.87 10.44
N ASN A 10 5.35 2.54 9.30
CA ASN A 10 4.69 3.81 9.00
C ASN A 10 3.63 3.65 7.91
N LEU A 11 2.41 4.13 8.18
CA LEU A 11 1.28 4.07 7.24
C LEU A 11 1.25 5.24 6.26
N THR A 12 1.68 6.43 6.66
CA THR A 12 1.53 7.66 5.84
C THR A 12 2.87 8.18 5.33
N ASN A 13 3.97 7.47 5.63
CA ASN A 13 5.36 7.89 5.36
C ASN A 13 5.73 9.24 6.01
N LEU A 14 4.91 9.74 6.94
CA LEU A 14 5.18 10.95 7.70
C LEU A 14 5.84 10.55 9.03
N HIS A 15 6.96 11.16 9.37
CA HIS A 15 7.69 10.84 10.60
C HIS A 15 6.79 11.11 11.82
N SER A 16 6.41 10.04 12.51
CA SER A 16 5.55 10.10 13.69
C SER A 16 5.88 8.94 14.62
N ARG A 17 5.50 9.07 15.89
CA ARG A 17 5.61 7.98 16.88
C ARG A 17 4.51 6.91 16.72
N LYS A 18 3.63 7.06 15.73
CA LYS A 18 2.53 6.12 15.52
C LYS A 18 2.99 4.93 14.68
N ALA A 19 3.02 3.74 15.29
CA ALA A 19 3.60 2.55 14.68
C ALA A 19 2.54 1.49 14.33
N ALA A 20 2.30 1.33 13.03
CA ALA A 20 1.61 0.19 12.42
C ALA A 20 2.11 0.07 10.97
N GLY A 21 2.48 -1.13 10.55
CA GLY A 21 2.98 -1.38 9.20
C GLY A 21 1.92 -2.02 8.32
N VAL A 22 1.82 -1.58 7.08
CA VAL A 22 1.12 -2.30 6.01
C VAL A 22 2.05 -2.34 4.81
N ALA A 23 2.46 -3.54 4.44
CA ALA A 23 3.47 -3.81 3.42
C ALA A 23 2.93 -4.82 2.39
N PRO A 24 3.45 -4.80 1.14
CA PRO A 24 3.13 -5.84 0.17
C PRO A 24 3.65 -7.20 0.65
N ALA A 25 2.89 -8.26 0.40
CA ALA A 25 3.33 -9.62 0.63
C ALA A 25 4.12 -10.15 -0.59
N GLU A 26 5.10 -11.03 -0.36
CA GLU A 26 6.01 -11.57 -1.40
C GLU A 26 5.28 -12.24 -2.57
N LYS A 27 4.20 -12.98 -2.28
CA LYS A 27 3.40 -13.70 -3.28
C LYS A 27 2.13 -12.92 -3.70
N GLY A 28 2.14 -11.60 -3.50
CA GLY A 28 0.98 -10.73 -3.69
C GLY A 28 0.03 -10.72 -2.50
N GLY A 29 -0.80 -9.67 -2.41
CA GLY A 29 -1.61 -9.34 -1.26
C GLY A 29 -0.89 -8.40 -0.28
N VAL A 30 -1.34 -8.39 0.98
CA VAL A 30 -0.95 -7.38 1.97
C VAL A 30 -0.59 -8.04 3.30
N THR A 31 0.53 -7.63 3.89
CA THR A 31 0.95 -8.01 5.24
C THR A 31 0.76 -6.84 6.19
N LEU A 32 -0.03 -7.05 7.23
CA LEU A 32 -0.19 -6.11 8.33
C LEU A 32 0.78 -6.47 9.46
N ILE A 33 1.50 -5.46 9.95
CA ILE A 33 2.54 -5.59 10.96
C ILE A 33 2.16 -4.71 12.16
N THR A 34 2.10 -5.32 13.33
CA THR A 34 1.77 -4.67 14.61
C THR A 34 2.82 -5.03 15.65
N LYS A 35 2.98 -4.21 16.70
CA LYS A 35 3.87 -4.54 17.81
C LYS A 35 3.10 -5.28 18.90
N LYS A 36 3.72 -6.31 19.47
CA LYS A 36 3.23 -7.00 20.66
C LYS A 36 3.65 -6.23 21.90
N THR A 37 2.71 -6.00 22.82
CA THR A 37 3.00 -5.36 24.11
C THR A 37 3.83 -6.27 25.01
N SER A 38 3.61 -7.59 24.94
CA SER A 38 4.31 -8.61 25.74
C SER A 38 5.79 -8.79 25.40
N ALA A 39 6.23 -8.37 24.22
CA ALA A 39 7.56 -8.65 23.68
C ALA A 39 8.34 -7.35 23.37
N THR A 40 8.19 -6.34 24.23
CA THR A 40 8.74 -4.98 24.00
C THR A 40 10.27 -4.96 24.04
N GLN A 41 10.90 -5.75 24.93
CA GLN A 41 12.36 -5.81 25.08
C GLN A 41 13.02 -6.87 24.18
N SER A 42 12.23 -7.68 23.46
CA SER A 42 12.70 -8.77 22.63
C SER A 42 12.46 -8.42 21.15
N PRO A 43 13.38 -7.69 20.49
CA PRO A 43 13.14 -7.13 19.16
C PRO A 43 12.81 -8.20 18.12
N ALA A 44 13.42 -9.38 18.20
CA ALA A 44 13.19 -10.50 17.29
C ALA A 44 11.73 -10.98 17.27
N THR A 45 11.04 -10.97 18.41
CA THR A 45 9.66 -11.48 18.57
C THR A 45 8.62 -10.39 18.77
N SER A 46 9.06 -9.13 18.84
CA SER A 46 8.24 -7.94 19.09
C SER A 46 7.18 -7.68 18.03
N LEU A 47 7.36 -8.19 16.81
CA LEU A 47 6.45 -7.96 15.69
C LEU A 47 5.45 -9.10 15.53
N HIS A 48 4.19 -8.74 15.38
CA HIS A 48 3.12 -9.63 14.94
C HIS A 48 2.75 -9.30 13.50
N LYS A 49 2.94 -10.28 12.60
CA LYS A 49 2.68 -10.16 11.17
C LYS A 49 1.46 -11.01 10.79
N THR A 50 0.48 -10.41 10.14
CA THR A 50 -0.69 -11.09 9.58
C THR A 50 -0.72 -10.88 8.08
N THR A 51 -0.59 -11.97 7.32
CA THR A 51 -0.58 -11.92 5.86
C THR A 51 -1.96 -12.22 5.29
N PHE A 52 -2.44 -11.32 4.43
CA PHE A 52 -3.61 -11.51 3.58
C PHE A 52 -3.12 -11.83 2.18
N GLY A 53 -3.19 -13.11 1.78
CA GLY A 53 -2.71 -13.55 0.47
C GLY A 53 -3.58 -13.04 -0.69
N LYS A 54 -3.01 -13.13 -1.90
CA LYS A 54 -3.62 -12.69 -3.18
C LYS A 54 -5.04 -13.22 -3.43
N ASN A 55 -5.35 -14.44 -2.99
CA ASN A 55 -6.64 -15.09 -3.24
C ASN A 55 -7.79 -14.54 -2.36
N LYS A 56 -7.49 -13.69 -1.36
CA LYS A 56 -8.54 -13.06 -0.55
C LYS A 56 -9.13 -11.86 -1.29
N SER A 57 -10.46 -11.81 -1.37
CA SER A 57 -11.18 -10.65 -1.89
C SER A 57 -10.81 -9.36 -1.14
N ASN A 58 -10.69 -8.25 -1.86
CA ASN A 58 -10.33 -6.93 -1.31
C ASN A 58 -11.19 -6.54 -0.08
N ARG A 59 -12.50 -6.77 -0.14
CA ARG A 59 -13.42 -6.52 0.99
C ARG A 59 -13.02 -7.27 2.26
N LYS A 60 -12.64 -8.56 2.14
CA LYS A 60 -12.19 -9.38 3.28
C LYS A 60 -10.83 -8.89 3.81
N VAL A 61 -9.94 -8.40 2.94
CA VAL A 61 -8.66 -7.81 3.36
C VAL A 61 -8.91 -6.54 4.18
N TYR A 62 -9.72 -5.60 3.67
CA TYR A 62 -10.03 -4.35 4.38
C TYR A 62 -10.74 -4.60 5.70
N ALA A 63 -11.74 -5.49 5.72
CA ALA A 63 -12.43 -5.87 6.95
C ALA A 63 -11.47 -6.51 7.96
N GLY A 64 -10.55 -7.37 7.49
CA GLY A 64 -9.51 -7.98 8.32
C GLY A 64 -8.58 -6.94 8.94
N VAL A 65 -8.00 -6.06 8.13
CA VAL A 65 -7.13 -4.95 8.57
C VAL A 65 -7.85 -4.04 9.56
N ALA A 66 -9.10 -3.68 9.27
CA ALA A 66 -9.88 -2.80 10.12
C ALA A 66 -10.24 -3.47 11.47
N LYS A 67 -10.48 -4.79 11.47
CA LYS A 67 -10.74 -5.57 12.68
C LYS A 67 -9.48 -5.69 13.54
N THR A 68 -8.33 -6.00 12.95
CA THR A 68 -7.08 -6.13 13.72
C THR A 68 -6.63 -4.81 14.33
N VAL A 69 -6.78 -3.69 13.62
CA VAL A 69 -6.33 -2.37 14.09
C VAL A 69 -7.29 -1.75 15.11
N ALA A 70 -8.61 -1.85 14.89
CA ALA A 70 -9.61 -1.20 15.73
C ALA A 70 -10.30 -2.14 16.74
N LYS A 71 -10.78 -3.32 16.30
CA LYS A 71 -11.60 -4.21 17.15
C LYS A 71 -10.77 -4.90 18.24
N ASN A 72 -9.52 -5.23 17.94
CA ASN A 72 -8.61 -5.83 18.93
C ASN A 72 -7.88 -4.78 19.79
N SER A 73 -8.43 -3.57 19.88
CA SER A 73 -7.95 -2.46 20.72
C SER A 73 -6.46 -2.10 20.57
N TYR A 74 -5.85 -2.36 19.42
CA TYR A 74 -4.45 -1.98 19.20
C TYR A 74 -4.33 -0.46 19.06
N ARG A 75 -4.85 0.11 17.96
CA ARG A 75 -4.75 1.54 17.63
C ARG A 75 -5.90 1.99 16.73
N PRO A 76 -7.10 2.26 17.30
CA PRO A 76 -8.26 2.62 16.48
C PRO A 76 -8.06 3.91 15.68
N ASP A 77 -7.19 4.81 16.14
CA ASP A 77 -6.81 6.04 15.43
C ASP A 77 -6.13 5.79 14.07
N LEU A 78 -5.51 4.63 13.89
CA LEU A 78 -4.82 4.26 12.66
C LEU A 78 -5.70 3.51 11.66
N ARG A 79 -6.96 3.23 11.99
CA ARG A 79 -7.86 2.41 11.17
C ARG A 79 -7.98 2.92 9.74
N ALA A 80 -8.29 4.21 9.56
CA ALA A 80 -8.48 4.79 8.24
C ALA A 80 -7.20 4.74 7.39
N ALA A 81 -6.06 5.12 8.00
CA ALA A 81 -4.76 5.10 7.34
C ALA A 81 -4.28 3.67 6.98
N ALA A 82 -4.62 2.68 7.80
CA ALA A 82 -4.25 1.29 7.55
C ALA A 82 -5.06 0.72 6.36
N VAL A 83 -6.35 1.02 6.31
CA VAL A 83 -7.22 0.59 5.19
C VAL A 83 -6.82 1.29 3.90
N SER A 84 -6.52 2.59 3.92
CA SER A 84 -6.11 3.33 2.72
C SER A 84 -4.77 2.85 2.17
N ARG A 85 -3.79 2.53 3.03
CA ARG A 85 -2.53 1.95 2.58
C ARG A 85 -2.72 0.55 2.00
N ALA A 86 -3.58 -0.26 2.62
CA ALA A 86 -3.90 -1.58 2.10
C ALA A 86 -4.57 -1.51 0.72
N SER A 87 -5.48 -0.54 0.49
CA SER A 87 -6.10 -0.35 -0.81
C SER A 87 -5.09 0.09 -1.87
N ALA A 88 -4.22 1.05 -1.54
CA ALA A 88 -3.17 1.51 -2.46
C ALA A 88 -2.21 0.39 -2.87
N ILE A 89 -1.86 -0.51 -1.95
CA ILE A 89 -1.02 -1.67 -2.27
C ILE A 89 -1.75 -2.64 -3.19
N LEU A 90 -3.01 -2.99 -2.89
CA LEU A 90 -3.78 -3.88 -3.75
C LEU A 90 -3.98 -3.29 -5.14
N GLU A 91 -4.23 -1.99 -5.26
CA GLU A 91 -4.32 -1.28 -6.53
C GLU A 91 -3.00 -1.30 -7.29
N SER A 92 -1.86 -1.14 -6.61
CA SER A 92 -0.54 -1.26 -7.24
C SER A 92 -0.24 -2.67 -7.76
N GLN A 93 -0.86 -3.70 -7.18
CA GLN A 93 -0.72 -5.09 -7.59
C GLN A 93 -1.70 -5.50 -8.70
N THR A 94 -2.75 -4.70 -8.95
CA THR A 94 -3.66 -4.99 -10.06
C THR A 94 -2.97 -4.68 -11.39
N PRO A 95 -3.02 -5.61 -12.37
CA PRO A 95 -2.48 -5.34 -13.69
C PRO A 95 -3.26 -4.18 -14.32
N LYS A 96 -2.53 -3.14 -14.71
CA LYS A 96 -3.13 -1.97 -15.37
C LYS A 96 -3.29 -2.29 -16.84
N LYS A 97 -4.37 -1.78 -17.44
CA LYS A 97 -4.53 -1.79 -18.90
C LYS A 97 -3.38 -0.99 -19.51
N ASP A 98 -2.94 -1.41 -20.69
CA ASP A 98 -1.93 -0.67 -21.44
C ASP A 98 -2.39 0.77 -21.63
N ALA A 99 -1.43 1.69 -21.49
CA ALA A 99 -1.71 3.09 -21.72
C ALA A 99 -2.20 3.24 -23.18
N PRO A 100 -3.27 4.01 -23.42
CA PRO A 100 -3.69 4.29 -24.78
C PRO A 100 -2.52 4.93 -25.53
N GLU A 101 -2.37 4.58 -26.80
CA GLU A 101 -1.29 5.09 -27.64
C GLU A 101 -1.20 6.62 -27.52
N SER A 102 -0.01 7.12 -27.17
CA SER A 102 0.17 8.55 -26.99
C SER A 102 -0.07 9.24 -28.32
N LYS A 103 -1.10 10.11 -28.38
CA LYS A 103 -1.32 10.93 -29.58
C LYS A 103 -0.05 11.70 -29.90
N LEU A 104 0.48 11.54 -31.12
CA LEU A 104 1.59 12.34 -31.60
C LEU A 104 1.20 13.82 -31.54
N ARG A 105 2.09 14.68 -31.03
CA ARG A 105 1.87 16.12 -30.92
C ARG A 105 3.02 16.89 -31.55
N GLY A 106 2.74 18.12 -31.97
CA GLY A 106 3.75 19.05 -32.48
C GLY A 106 4.39 18.58 -33.78
N SER A 107 5.71 18.75 -33.90
CA SER A 107 6.48 18.42 -35.11
C SER A 107 6.38 16.96 -35.52
N LYS A 108 6.23 16.03 -34.56
CA LYS A 108 6.06 14.60 -34.84
C LYS A 108 4.71 14.27 -35.47
N ALA A 109 3.66 15.02 -35.14
CA ALA A 109 2.35 14.88 -35.80
C ALA A 109 2.38 15.45 -37.23
N LYS A 110 3.10 16.56 -37.45
CA LYS A 110 3.26 17.16 -38.79
C LYS A 110 4.05 16.25 -39.73
N LYS A 111 5.12 15.62 -39.24
CA LYS A 111 5.91 14.64 -40.03
C LYS A 111 5.10 13.40 -40.38
N ALA A 112 4.34 12.84 -39.44
CA ALA A 112 3.48 11.67 -39.70
C ALA A 112 2.26 11.98 -40.59
N ALA A 113 1.88 13.26 -40.73
CA ALA A 113 0.87 13.69 -41.70
C ALA A 113 1.49 13.87 -43.10
N ALA A 114 2.70 14.41 -43.18
CA ALA A 114 3.45 14.53 -44.45
C ALA A 114 3.80 13.16 -45.05
N GLU A 115 4.19 12.18 -44.23
CA GLU A 115 4.46 10.79 -44.67
C GLU A 115 3.18 10.00 -45.03
N LYS A 116 1.98 10.56 -44.81
CA LYS A 116 0.70 9.94 -45.20
C LYS A 116 0.08 10.54 -46.47
N GLU A 117 0.60 11.68 -46.94
CA GLU A 117 0.17 12.34 -48.17
C GLU A 117 1.08 12.01 -49.37
N GLU A 118 2.20 11.31 -49.16
CA GLU A 118 2.95 10.56 -50.18
C GLU A 118 2.44 9.11 -50.29
#